data_AF-A0A368TS91-F1
#
_entry.id   AF-A0A368TS91-F1
#
_cell.length_a   1.000
_cell.length_b   1.000
_cell.length_c   1.000
_cell.angle_alpha   90.00
_cell.angle_beta   90.00
_cell.angle_gamma   90.00
#
_symmetry.space_group_name_H-M   'P 1'
#
loop_
_entity.id
_entity.type
_entity.pdbx_description
1 polymer ?
#
loop_
_entity_poly.entity_id
_entity_poly.type
_entity_poly.pdbx_seq_one_letter_code
_entity_poly.pdbx_strand_id
1 'polypeptide(L)'
;MDIEAFTQTQDPNTGLITEEWAVIAQDWASIVGVSGREFIATSAEQSETTYRVTMRYRPDLDTSMRWCLPASAPYCPTTAARR
;
A
#
# COMPACT_ATOMS: atom_id res chain seq x y z
N MET A 1 -1.51 8.27 6.80
CA MET A 1 -1.10 6.99 6.20
C MET A 1 -1.95 6.85 4.95
N ASP A 2 -1.33 6.61 3.81
CA ASP A 2 -2.00 6.68 2.52
C ASP A 2 -2.34 5.27 2.05
N ILE A 3 -3.56 5.10 1.58
CA ILE A 3 -4.07 3.86 0.99
C ILE A 3 -4.05 4.09 -0.51
N GLU A 4 -3.37 3.22 -1.23
CA GLU A 4 -3.23 3.30 -2.68
C GLU A 4 -3.89 2.10 -3.34
N ALA A 5 -4.66 2.37 -4.40
CA ALA A 5 -5.27 1.35 -5.23
C ALA A 5 -4.61 1.31 -6.60
N PHE A 6 -4.51 0.10 -7.16
CA PHE A 6 -3.96 -0.10 -8.49
C PHE A 6 -4.96 0.39 -9.54
N THR A 7 -4.53 1.34 -10.36
CA THR A 7 -5.35 1.92 -11.45
C THR A 7 -4.65 1.69 -12.77
N GLN A 8 -5.42 1.22 -13.75
CA GLN A 8 -4.98 1.08 -15.12
C GLN A 8 -5.75 2.08 -15.97
N THR A 9 -5.02 3.05 -16.53
CA THR A 9 -5.59 4.04 -17.44
C THR A 9 -5.09 3.73 -18.85
N GLN A 10 -6.03 3.46 -19.76
CA GLN A 10 -5.71 3.27 -21.17
C GLN A 10 -5.77 4.61 -21.90
N ASP A 11 -4.71 4.95 -22.63
CA ASP A 11 -4.69 6.13 -23.49
C ASP A 11 -5.55 5.88 -24.74
N PRO A 12 -6.57 6.74 -25.01
CA PRO A 12 -7.53 6.52 -26.08
C PRO A 12 -6.97 6.74 -27.49
N ASN A 13 -5.79 7.34 -27.63
CA ASN A 13 -5.19 7.67 -28.92
C ASN A 13 -4.07 6.71 -29.32
N THR A 14 -3.32 6.21 -28.33
CA THR A 14 -2.12 5.37 -28.55
C THR A 14 -2.30 3.93 -28.12
N GLY A 15 -3.37 3.62 -27.37
CA GLY A 15 -3.66 2.27 -26.88
C GLY A 15 -2.71 1.78 -25.77
N LEU A 16 -1.77 2.62 -25.33
CA LEU A 16 -0.86 2.32 -24.23
C LEU A 16 -1.62 2.24 -22.91
N ILE A 17 -1.30 1.22 -22.11
CA ILE A 17 -1.84 1.04 -20.76
C ILE A 17 -0.80 1.61 -19.79
N THR A 18 -1.21 2.59 -18.99
CA THR A 18 -0.39 3.12 -17.89
C THR A 18 -0.89 2.52 -16.59
N GLU A 19 0.03 1.86 -15.87
CA GLU A 19 -0.22 1.26 -14.57
C GLU A 19 0.28 2.22 -13.48
N GLU A 20 -0.63 2.72 -12.65
CA GLU A 20 -0.29 3.64 -11.57
C GLU A 20 -0.96 3.24 -10.26
N TRP A 21 -0.31 3.61 -9.15
CA TRP A 21 -0.88 3.44 -7.82
C TRP A 21 -1.37 4.81 -7.35
N ALA A 22 -2.69 4.96 -7.28
CA ALA A 22 -3.33 6.20 -6.94
C ALA A 22 -3.79 6.19 -5.48
N VAL A 23 -3.57 7.30 -4.76
CA VAL A 23 -4.02 7.45 -3.36
C VAL A 23 -5.54 7.58 -3.34
N ILE A 24 -6.22 6.62 -2.71
CA ILE A 24 -7.68 6.61 -2.56
C ILE A 24 -8.13 7.28 -1.26
N ALA A 25 -7.32 7.20 -0.21
CA ALA A 25 -7.65 7.74 1.10
C ALA A 25 -6.40 7.98 1.94
N GLN A 26 -6.47 8.98 2.81
CA GLN A 26 -5.48 9.23 3.85
C GLN A 26 -6.17 9.12 5.20
N ASP A 27 -5.76 8.15 6.02
CA ASP A 27 -6.31 7.95 7.37
C ASP A 27 -5.18 7.70 8.38
N TRP A 28 -5.58 7.67 9.65
CA TRP A 28 -4.75 7.28 10.77
C TRP A 28 -4.76 5.75 10.91
N ALA A 29 -3.59 5.16 10.78
CA ALA A 29 -3.35 3.75 11.01
C ALA A 29 -2.08 3.59 11.85
N SER A 30 -2.09 2.64 12.79
CA SER A 30 -0.91 2.25 13.58
C SER A 30 -0.32 0.98 12.99
N ILE A 31 0.98 0.99 12.70
CA ILE A 31 1.71 -0.13 12.09
C ILE A 31 2.72 -0.64 13.11
N VAL A 32 2.61 -1.90 13.46
CA VAL A 32 3.54 -2.57 14.38
C VAL A 32 4.13 -3.78 13.66
N GLY A 33 5.47 -3.86 13.62
CA GLY A 33 6.15 -5.06 13.12
C GLY A 33 5.86 -6.25 14.03
N VAL A 34 5.42 -7.36 13.46
CA VAL A 34 5.15 -8.59 14.19
C VAL A 34 6.49 -9.25 14.54
N SER A 35 6.82 -9.36 15.82
CA SER A 35 8.09 -9.96 16.27
C SER A 35 7.99 -11.49 16.37
N GLY A 36 9.14 -12.17 16.31
CA GLY A 36 9.29 -13.62 16.08
C GLY A 36 8.53 -14.59 17.00
N ARG A 37 7.90 -14.13 18.10
CA ARG A 37 7.05 -14.98 18.95
C ARG A 37 5.64 -15.19 18.38
N GLU A 38 5.13 -14.22 17.62
CA GLU A 38 3.84 -14.33 16.91
C GLU A 38 4.00 -14.98 15.52
N PHE A 39 5.22 -14.97 14.97
CA PHE A 39 5.59 -15.63 13.71
C PHE A 39 5.47 -17.16 13.78
N ILE A 40 5.78 -17.77 14.94
CA ILE A 40 5.75 -19.24 15.13
C ILE A 40 4.33 -19.81 14.95
N ALA A 41 3.28 -19.03 15.23
CA ALA A 41 1.89 -19.45 15.02
C ALA A 41 1.42 -19.33 13.55
N THR A 42 2.15 -18.57 12.72
CA THR A 42 1.76 -18.18 11.35
C THR A 42 2.74 -18.73 10.31
N SER A 43 3.29 -19.93 10.56
CA SER A 43 4.30 -20.58 9.71
C SER A 43 3.71 -21.22 8.45
N ALA A 44 3.08 -20.41 7.60
CA ALA A 44 2.71 -20.80 6.25
C ALA A 44 2.91 -19.60 5.31
N GLU A 45 4.10 -19.56 4.68
CA GLU A 45 4.26 -19.03 3.32
C GLU A 45 4.23 -17.51 3.07
N GLN A 46 4.53 -16.63 4.04
CA GLN A 46 4.89 -15.23 3.72
C GLN A 46 6.06 -14.73 4.58
N SER A 47 7.28 -14.77 4.03
CA SER A 47 8.49 -14.16 4.59
C SER A 47 8.74 -12.88 3.77
N GLU A 48 8.84 -11.67 4.34
CA GLU A 48 10.13 -11.14 4.82
C GLU A 48 9.98 -10.12 5.97
N THR A 49 8.83 -9.48 6.17
CA THR A 49 8.48 -8.75 7.41
C THR A 49 6.97 -8.61 7.49
N THR A 50 6.34 -9.29 8.44
CA THR A 50 4.89 -9.15 8.68
C THR A 50 4.63 -7.90 9.52
N TYR A 51 3.74 -7.04 9.05
CA TYR A 51 3.27 -5.87 9.79
C TYR A 51 1.81 -6.04 10.18
N ARG A 52 1.48 -5.73 11.43
CA ARG A 52 0.11 -5.61 11.90
C ARG A 52 -0.32 -4.15 11.78
N VAL A 53 -1.35 -3.89 10.99
CA VAL A 53 -1.94 -2.56 10.82
C VAL A 53 -3.25 -2.50 11.61
N THR A 54 -3.36 -1.55 12.52
CA THR A 54 -4.58 -1.29 13.30
C THR A 54 -5.19 0.04 12.87
N MET A 55 -6.46 0.01 12.46
CA MET A 55 -7.22 1.18 12.04
C MET A 55 -8.71 1.03 12.37
N ARG A 56 -9.50 2.07 12.10
CA ARG A 56 -10.97 2.00 12.17
C ARG A 56 -11.51 1.10 11.07
N TYR A 57 -12.58 0.37 11.37
CA TYR A 57 -13.24 -0.48 10.37
C TYR A 57 -13.72 0.35 9.16
N ARG A 58 -13.41 -0.16 7.98
CA ARG A 58 -13.78 0.45 6.69
C ARG A 58 -14.18 -0.65 5.70
N PRO A 59 -15.36 -0.57 5.08
CA PRO A 59 -15.84 -1.58 4.12
C PRO A 59 -15.24 -1.42 2.71
N ASP A 60 -14.56 -0.31 2.45
CA ASP A 60 -13.97 0.08 1.15
C ASP A 60 -12.55 -0.46 0.93
N LEU A 61 -12.03 -1.30 1.83
CA LEU A 61 -10.69 -1.87 1.74
C LEU A 61 -10.70 -3.21 1.03
N ASP A 62 -9.77 -3.37 0.10
CA ASP A 62 -9.53 -4.63 -0.61
C ASP A 62 -8.08 -5.10 -0.47
N THR A 63 -7.87 -6.41 -0.61
CA THR A 63 -6.55 -7.07 -0.54
C THR A 63 -5.60 -6.68 -1.67
N SER A 64 -6.10 -6.08 -2.75
CA SER A 64 -5.29 -5.53 -3.85
C SER A 64 -4.64 -4.17 -3.54
N MET A 65 -5.06 -3.51 -2.46
CA MET A 65 -4.57 -2.19 -2.08
C MET A 65 -3.27 -2.27 -1.29
N ARG A 66 -2.44 -1.23 -1.42
CA ARG A 66 -1.20 -1.11 -0.65
C ARG A 66 -1.23 0.08 0.28
N TRP A 67 -0.51 -0.06 1.39
CA TRP A 67 -0.34 0.99 2.37
C TRP A 67 0.99 1.68 2.16
N CYS A 68 0.95 2.99 1.89
CA CYS A 68 2.12 3.82 1.77
C CYS A 68 2.19 4.79 2.95
N LEU A 69 3.41 5.03 3.45
CA LEU A 69 3.64 6.12 4.38
C LEU A 69 3.31 7.44 3.66
N PRO A 70 2.80 8.47 4.37
CA PRO A 70 2.18 9.60 3.69
C PRO A 70 3.13 10.21 2.67
N ALA A 71 2.65 10.57 1.48
CA ALA A 71 3.48 11.11 0.40
C ALA A 71 4.24 12.41 0.78
N SER A 72 3.83 13.06 1.87
CA SER A 72 4.53 14.20 2.50
C SER A 72 5.68 13.81 3.44
N ALA A 73 5.91 12.52 3.66
CA ALA A 73 7.03 12.03 4.45
C ALA A 73 8.33 12.13 3.63
N PRO A 74 9.41 12.68 4.21
CA PRO A 74 10.67 12.94 3.50
C PRO A 74 11.40 11.68 3.00
N TYR A 75 10.90 10.49 3.31
CA TYR A 75 11.45 9.20 2.88
C TYR A 75 10.55 8.42 1.89
N CYS A 76 9.39 8.97 1.51
CA CYS A 76 8.56 8.39 0.46
C CYS A 76 9.05 8.91 -0.89
N PRO A 77 9.57 8.07 -1.81
CA PRO A 77 9.97 8.52 -3.13
C PRO A 77 8.72 8.77 -3.98
N THR A 78 7.96 9.82 -3.67
CA THR A 78 6.91 10.35 -4.53
C THR A 78 7.41 11.63 -5.17
N THR A 79 8.53 11.58 -5.89
CA THR A 79 8.86 12.56 -6.92
C THR A 79 9.79 11.92 -7.96
N ALA A 80 9.32 11.89 -9.22
CA ALA A 80 10.06 11.71 -10.46
C ALA A 80 10.40 10.29 -10.94
N ALA A 81 9.36 9.50 -11.29
CA ALA A 81 9.41 8.76 -12.56
C ALA A 81 8.88 9.66 -13.68
N ARG A 82 9.69 10.65 -14.10
CA ARG A 82 9.49 11.39 -15.37
C ARG A 82 10.79 12.04 -15.86
N ARG A 83 11.68 11.21 -16.39
CA ARG A 83 12.45 11.36 -17.66
C ARG A 83 13.60 10.37 -17.69
#